data_AF-A0A385JME3-F1
#
_entry.id   AF-A0A385JME3-F1
#
_cell.length_a   1.000
_cell.length_b   1.000
_cell.length_c   1.000
_cell.angle_alpha   90.00
_cell.angle_beta   90.00
_cell.angle_gamma   90.00
#
_symmetry.space_group_name_H-M   'P 1'
#
loop_
_entity.id
_entity.type
_entity.pdbx_description
1 polymer ?
#
loop_
_entity_poly.entity_id
_entity_poly.type
_entity_poly.pdbx_seq_one_letter_code
_entity_poly.pdbx_strand_id
1 'polypeptide(L)'
;MDNFLESKRTTRNFIIRLYKILYLKRHNNLSTIKKIISNISKYFINRKFIDKINKYYYENINKKNTEYLDYSCDMALQEYKFPKNIIFPLKEIVFEGKKYPCPNKTKEYLILLYGNNFMTPPNNPYQHGKITKLYDKEYE
;
A
#
# COMPACT_ATOMS: atom_id res chain seq x y z
N MET A 1 4.69 5.06 27.21
CA MET A 1 4.02 4.56 25.98
C MET A 1 4.44 5.37 24.75
N ASP A 2 4.72 6.67 24.91
CA ASP A 2 4.95 7.62 23.81
C ASP A 2 6.25 7.39 23.01
N ASN A 3 7.38 7.15 23.68
CA ASN A 3 8.67 6.93 22.99
C ASN A 3 8.66 5.73 22.01
N PHE A 4 7.85 4.71 22.31
CA PHE A 4 7.72 3.52 21.47
C PHE A 4 6.87 3.77 20.22
N LEU A 5 5.76 4.48 20.37
CA LEU A 5 4.90 4.89 19.25
C LEU A 5 5.64 5.89 18.33
N GLU A 6 6.39 6.79 18.93
CA GLU A 6 7.21 7.78 18.22
C GLU A 6 8.35 7.11 17.43
N SER A 7 9.04 6.13 18.03
CA SER A 7 10.04 5.32 17.32
C SER A 7 9.46 4.61 16.10
N LYS A 8 8.28 3.98 16.23
CA LYS A 8 7.58 3.31 15.12
C LYS A 8 7.20 4.28 13.99
N ARG A 9 6.71 5.47 14.34
CA ARG A 9 6.40 6.53 13.38
C ARG A 9 7.66 6.98 12.63
N THR A 10 8.78 7.08 13.33
CA THR A 10 10.07 7.48 12.78
C THR A 10 10.60 6.45 11.77
N THR A 11 10.59 5.16 12.14
CA THR A 11 10.98 4.06 11.25
C THR A 11 10.11 3.99 10.00
N ARG A 12 8.80 4.17 10.14
CA ARG A 12 7.87 4.22 9.00
C ARG A 12 8.19 5.38 8.06
N ASN A 13 8.38 6.58 8.60
CA ASN A 13 8.72 7.76 7.80
C ASN A 13 10.04 7.57 7.03
N PHE A 14 11.00 6.89 7.64
CA PHE A 14 12.25 6.52 6.98
C PHE A 14 12.01 5.56 5.79
N ILE A 15 11.24 4.49 5.98
CA ILE A 15 10.88 3.55 4.89
C ILE A 15 10.14 4.27 3.75
N ILE A 16 9.19 5.14 4.06
CA ILE A 16 8.48 5.96 3.07
C ILE A 16 9.45 6.83 2.26
N ARG A 17 10.44 7.43 2.90
CA ARG A 17 11.47 8.22 2.21
C ARG A 17 12.30 7.33 1.26
N LEU A 18 12.65 6.11 1.67
CA LEU A 18 13.35 5.16 0.80
C LEU A 18 12.51 4.78 -0.43
N TYR A 19 11.21 4.50 -0.26
CA TYR A 19 10.31 4.26 -1.39
C TYR A 19 10.20 5.48 -2.31
N LYS A 20 10.08 6.69 -1.76
CA LYS A 20 10.07 7.93 -2.56
C LYS A 20 11.34 8.05 -3.40
N ILE A 21 12.51 7.81 -2.81
CA ILE A 21 13.80 7.83 -3.52
C ILE A 21 13.85 6.75 -4.61
N LEU A 22 13.41 5.53 -4.32
CA LEU A 22 13.30 4.45 -5.29
C LEU A 22 12.42 4.86 -6.48
N TYR A 23 11.27 5.50 -6.21
CA TYR A 23 10.32 5.93 -7.23
C TYR A 23 10.76 7.16 -8.01
N LEU A 24 11.70 7.98 -7.52
CA LEU A 24 12.28 9.07 -8.33
C LEU A 24 12.80 8.54 -9.68
N LYS A 25 13.37 7.33 -9.71
CA LYS A 25 13.88 6.68 -10.91
C LYS A 25 12.83 6.45 -12.01
N ARG A 26 11.53 6.46 -11.66
CA ARG A 26 10.42 6.26 -12.61
C ARG A 26 9.96 7.56 -13.28
N HIS A 27 10.42 8.72 -12.80
CA HIS A 27 10.01 10.02 -13.33
C HIS A 27 11.06 10.56 -14.31
N ASN A 28 10.62 10.99 -15.49
CA ASN A 28 11.50 11.54 -16.52
C ASN A 28 11.87 13.01 -16.27
N ASN A 29 10.98 13.77 -15.60
CA ASN A 29 11.15 15.19 -15.33
C ASN A 29 11.53 15.44 -13.86
N LEU A 30 12.82 15.25 -13.54
CA LEU A 30 13.37 15.49 -12.21
C LEU A 30 14.18 16.80 -12.17
N SER A 31 14.09 17.54 -11.06
CA SER A 31 15.02 18.63 -10.76
C SER A 31 16.45 18.11 -10.59
N THR A 32 17.44 18.98 -10.76
CA THR A 32 18.88 18.63 -10.67
C THR A 32 19.22 17.90 -9.38
N ILE A 33 18.73 18.40 -8.24
CA ILE A 33 18.92 17.77 -6.92
C ILE A 33 18.34 16.36 -6.90
N LYS A 34 17.11 16.17 -7.39
CA LYS A 34 16.46 14.85 -7.43
C LYS A 34 17.18 13.86 -8.36
N LYS A 35 17.77 14.34 -9.46
CA LYS A 35 18.61 13.52 -10.35
C LYS A 35 19.86 13.01 -9.63
N ILE A 36 20.55 13.90 -8.90
CA ILE A 36 21.73 13.54 -8.11
C ILE A 36 21.36 12.47 -7.06
N ILE A 37 20.31 12.71 -6.28
CA ILE A 37 19.82 11.76 -5.27
C ILE A 37 19.47 10.40 -5.91
N SER A 38 18.74 10.39 -7.03
CA SER A 38 18.36 9.18 -7.75
C SER A 38 19.58 8.38 -8.23
N ASN A 39 20.60 9.07 -8.75
CA ASN A 39 21.82 8.46 -9.27
C ASN A 39 22.71 7.91 -8.16
N ILE A 40 22.86 8.60 -7.03
CA ILE A 40 23.67 8.12 -5.89
C ILE A 40 22.94 6.98 -5.18
N SER A 41 21.64 7.12 -4.95
CA SER A 41 20.84 6.13 -4.24
C SER A 41 20.78 4.78 -4.94
N LYS A 42 21.04 4.68 -6.25
CA LYS A 42 20.98 3.40 -6.97
C LYS A 42 21.98 2.34 -6.46
N TYR A 43 23.09 2.77 -5.86
CA TYR A 43 24.11 1.87 -5.32
C TYR A 43 23.72 1.28 -3.97
N PHE A 44 22.99 2.04 -3.15
CA PHE A 44 22.66 1.66 -1.77
C PHE A 44 21.19 1.25 -1.58
N ILE A 45 20.29 1.81 -2.40
CA ILE A 45 18.84 1.66 -2.30
C ILE A 45 18.33 0.89 -3.52
N ASN A 46 18.11 -0.41 -3.32
CA ASN A 46 17.45 -1.30 -4.27
C ASN A 46 16.18 -1.91 -3.64
N ARG A 47 15.35 -2.54 -4.48
CA ARG A 47 14.06 -3.09 -4.04
C ARG A 47 14.21 -4.12 -2.92
N LYS A 48 15.18 -5.04 -3.05
CA LYS A 48 15.45 -6.10 -2.05
C LYS A 48 15.84 -5.51 -0.68
N PHE A 49 16.64 -4.44 -0.66
CA PHE A 49 17.02 -3.75 0.57
C PHE A 49 15.82 -3.12 1.27
N ILE A 50 14.98 -2.39 0.53
CA ILE A 50 13.77 -1.79 1.10
C ILE A 50 12.82 -2.88 1.60
N ASP A 51 12.63 -3.97 0.85
CA ASP A 51 11.75 -5.07 1.25
C ASP A 51 12.23 -5.77 2.53
N LYS A 52 13.55 -5.85 2.77
CA LYS A 52 14.09 -6.36 4.05
C LYS A 52 13.77 -5.44 5.23
N ILE A 53 13.95 -4.13 5.08
CA ILE A 53 13.61 -3.15 6.14
C ILE A 53 12.11 -3.14 6.39
N ASN A 54 11.31 -3.19 5.31
CA ASN A 54 9.87 -3.32 5.40
C ASN A 54 9.47 -4.59 6.15
N LYS A 55 10.13 -5.72 5.82
CA LYS A 55 9.91 -6.99 6.52
C LYS A 55 10.11 -6.87 8.02
N TYR A 56 11.27 -6.34 8.40
CA TYR A 56 11.58 -6.09 9.80
C TYR A 56 10.55 -5.17 10.48
N TYR A 57 10.10 -4.12 9.79
CA TYR A 57 9.07 -3.23 10.33
C TYR A 57 7.74 -3.95 10.56
N TYR A 58 7.19 -4.65 9.56
CA TYR A 58 5.88 -5.29 9.71
C TYR A 58 5.88 -6.36 10.79
N GLU A 59 6.94 -7.16 10.93
CA GLU A 59 7.04 -8.21 11.96
C GLU A 59 7.00 -7.61 13.38
N ASN A 60 7.47 -6.38 13.54
CA ASN A 60 7.46 -5.65 14.81
C ASN A 60 6.14 -4.91 15.07
N ILE A 61 5.40 -4.53 14.03
CA ILE A 61 4.11 -3.85 14.15
C ILE A 61 2.96 -4.86 14.25
N ASN A 62 2.86 -5.79 13.30
CA ASN A 62 1.73 -6.70 13.14
C ASN A 62 1.89 -7.97 14.00
N LYS A 63 1.91 -7.79 15.33
CA LYS A 63 1.96 -8.92 16.27
C LYS A 63 0.58 -9.55 16.43
N LYS A 64 0.51 -10.82 16.86
CA LYS A 64 -0.77 -11.51 17.13
C LYS A 64 -1.68 -10.71 18.07
N ASN A 65 -1.09 -10.06 19.07
CA ASN A 65 -1.80 -9.32 20.12
C ASN A 65 -2.10 -7.85 19.77
N THR A 66 -1.71 -7.33 18.60
CA THR A 66 -2.10 -5.96 18.23
C THR A 66 -3.57 -5.88 17.86
N GLU A 67 -4.23 -4.78 18.19
CA GLU A 67 -5.65 -4.57 17.88
C GLU A 67 -5.92 -4.23 16.40
N TYR A 68 -4.87 -3.85 15.66
CA TYR A 68 -4.93 -3.50 14.25
C TYR A 68 -3.86 -4.25 13.43
N LEU A 69 -4.10 -4.31 12.12
CA LEU A 69 -3.10 -4.63 11.10
C LEU A 69 -2.68 -3.35 10.40
N ASP A 70 -1.37 -3.13 10.31
CA ASP A 70 -0.74 -2.05 9.57
C ASP A 70 -0.33 -2.55 8.17
N TYR A 71 -0.97 -2.00 7.14
CA TYR A 71 -0.66 -2.27 5.72
C TYR A 71 0.07 -1.10 5.05
N SER A 72 0.62 -0.17 5.82
CA SER A 72 1.17 1.08 5.29
C SER A 72 2.39 0.91 4.39
N CYS A 73 3.11 -0.20 4.53
CA CYS A 73 4.30 -0.45 3.76
C CYS A 73 4.06 -1.24 2.46
N ASP A 74 2.95 -1.98 2.33
CA ASP A 74 2.54 -2.58 1.05
C ASP A 74 1.92 -1.55 0.12
N MET A 75 1.21 -0.55 0.68
CA MET A 75 0.62 0.56 -0.06
C MET A 75 1.57 1.78 -0.16
N ALA A 76 2.85 1.57 0.17
CA ALA A 76 4.04 2.41 0.02
C ALA A 76 4.02 3.87 0.52
N LEU A 77 2.89 4.49 0.81
CA LEU A 77 2.81 5.94 1.09
C LEU A 77 1.71 6.36 2.08
N GLN A 78 0.71 5.51 2.34
CA GLN A 78 -0.42 5.86 3.19
C GLN A 78 -0.53 4.94 4.40
N GLU A 79 -0.87 5.52 5.55
CA GLU A 79 -1.08 4.75 6.77
C GLU A 79 -2.43 4.06 6.70
N TYR A 80 -2.42 2.73 6.70
CA TYR A 80 -3.64 1.95 6.77
C TYR A 80 -3.58 1.06 8.00
N LYS A 81 -4.20 1.53 9.09
CA LYS A 81 -4.41 0.77 10.32
C LYS A 81 -5.83 0.20 10.29
N PHE A 82 -5.95 -1.07 9.95
CA PHE A 82 -7.23 -1.77 9.95
C PHE A 82 -7.47 -2.43 11.30
N PRO A 83 -8.54 -2.07 12.04
CA PRO A 83 -8.96 -2.80 13.22
C PRO A 83 -9.14 -4.29 12.91
N LYS A 84 -8.53 -5.18 13.70
CA LYS A 84 -8.60 -6.63 13.46
C LYS A 84 -10.02 -7.16 13.55
N ASN A 85 -10.88 -6.58 14.37
CA ASN A 85 -12.29 -6.96 14.48
C ASN A 85 -13.12 -6.66 13.21
N ILE A 86 -12.63 -5.79 12.32
CA ILE A 86 -13.24 -5.55 11.00
C ILE A 86 -12.87 -6.67 10.02
N ILE A 87 -11.66 -7.22 10.14
CA ILE A 87 -11.14 -8.26 9.25
C ILE A 87 -11.51 -9.67 9.76
N PHE A 88 -11.21 -9.96 11.01
CA PHE A 88 -11.30 -11.28 11.60
C PHE A 88 -12.50 -11.44 12.57
N PRO A 89 -13.03 -12.67 12.73
CA PRO A 89 -12.76 -13.83 11.90
C PRO A 89 -13.24 -13.62 10.46
N LEU A 90 -12.63 -14.30 9.50
CA LEU A 90 -13.07 -14.18 8.10
C LEU A 90 -14.48 -14.76 7.96
N LYS A 91 -15.29 -14.15 7.09
CA LYS A 91 -16.59 -14.66 6.64
C LYS A 91 -16.48 -15.15 5.20
N GLU A 92 -17.55 -15.74 4.68
CA GLU A 92 -17.65 -16.06 3.25
C GLU A 92 -18.48 -15.01 2.51
N ILE A 93 -18.07 -14.69 1.28
CA ILE A 93 -18.86 -13.93 0.31
C ILE A 93 -19.00 -14.74 -0.97
N VAL A 94 -20.14 -14.63 -1.65
CA VAL A 94 -20.32 -15.18 -3.00
C VAL A 94 -19.91 -14.12 -4.01
N PHE A 95 -18.94 -14.46 -4.85
CA PHE A 95 -18.51 -13.64 -5.96
C PHE A 95 -18.42 -14.53 -7.21
N GLU A 96 -19.13 -14.16 -8.28
CA GLU A 96 -19.22 -14.95 -9.52
C GLU A 96 -19.58 -16.43 -9.31
N GLY A 97 -20.54 -16.69 -8.42
CA GLY A 97 -21.03 -18.04 -8.11
C GLY A 97 -20.08 -18.90 -7.25
N LYS A 98 -18.92 -18.35 -6.84
CA LYS A 98 -17.96 -19.04 -5.97
C LYS A 98 -17.87 -18.39 -4.60
N LYS A 99 -17.57 -19.19 -3.58
CA LYS A 99 -17.36 -18.72 -2.20
C LYS A 99 -15.91 -18.31 -1.99
N TYR A 100 -15.70 -17.13 -1.42
CA TYR A 100 -14.39 -16.61 -1.07
C TYR A 100 -14.37 -16.10 0.38
N PRO A 101 -13.23 -16.20 1.08
CA PRO A 101 -13.08 -15.55 2.37
C PRO A 101 -13.10 -14.02 2.20
N CYS A 102 -13.79 -13.33 3.12
CA CYS A 102 -13.88 -11.87 3.16
C CYS A 102 -13.76 -11.35 4.59
N PRO A 103 -13.49 -10.03 4.77
CA PRO A 103 -13.51 -9.39 6.09
C PRO A 103 -14.85 -9.56 6.82
N ASN A 104 -14.80 -9.81 8.13
CA ASN A 104 -15.97 -9.94 9.01
C ASN A 104 -17.02 -8.82 8.84
N LYS A 105 -16.52 -7.60 8.66
CA LYS A 105 -17.27 -6.35 8.48
C LYS A 105 -16.92 -5.75 7.13
N THR A 106 -17.34 -6.42 6.06
CA THR A 106 -16.94 -6.11 4.68
C THR A 106 -17.27 -4.66 4.27
N LYS A 107 -18.45 -4.15 4.65
CA LYS A 107 -18.86 -2.79 4.31
C LYS A 107 -17.95 -1.75 4.97
N GLU A 108 -17.68 -1.89 6.27
CA GLU A 108 -16.80 -1.01 7.03
C GLU A 108 -15.37 -1.08 6.51
N TYR A 109 -14.90 -2.27 6.14
CA TYR A 109 -13.60 -2.46 5.49
C TYR A 109 -13.49 -1.67 4.18
N LEU A 110 -14.51 -1.74 3.32
CA LEU A 110 -14.54 -1.01 2.05
C LEU A 110 -14.68 0.51 2.26
N ILE A 111 -15.44 0.96 3.24
CA ILE A 111 -15.53 2.38 3.61
C ILE A 111 -14.17 2.92 4.08
N LEU A 112 -13.43 2.16 4.87
CA LEU A 112 -12.07 2.54 5.31
C LEU A 112 -11.09 2.69 4.13
N LEU A 113 -11.26 1.89 3.08
CA LEU A 113 -10.40 1.92 1.89
C LEU A 113 -10.78 3.02 0.89
N TYR A 114 -12.08 3.13 0.59
CA TYR A 114 -12.58 3.87 -0.56
C TYR A 114 -13.51 5.03 -0.19
N GLY A 115 -13.86 5.18 1.09
CA GLY A 115 -14.80 6.19 1.58
C GLY A 115 -16.27 5.75 1.53
N ASN A 116 -17.16 6.64 1.97
CA ASN A 116 -18.59 6.33 2.09
C ASN A 116 -19.27 6.04 0.73
N ASN A 117 -18.70 6.53 -0.36
CA ASN A 117 -19.19 6.36 -1.73
C ASN A 117 -18.51 5.19 -2.46
N PHE A 118 -17.98 4.19 -1.76
CA PHE A 118 -17.22 3.08 -2.36
C PHE A 118 -17.98 2.28 -3.44
N MET A 119 -19.31 2.29 -3.41
CA MET A 119 -20.16 1.62 -4.41
C MET A 119 -20.37 2.46 -5.68
N THR A 120 -20.01 3.74 -5.66
CA THR A 120 -20.14 4.64 -6.79
C THR A 120 -18.78 4.74 -7.48
N PRO A 121 -18.62 4.20 -8.70
CA PRO A 121 -17.37 4.34 -9.43
C PRO A 121 -17.08 5.82 -9.72
N PRO A 122 -15.82 6.25 -9.73
CA PRO A 122 -15.48 7.63 -10.09
C PRO A 122 -15.80 7.90 -11.56
N ASN A 123 -16.29 9.10 -11.87
CA ASN A 123 -16.61 9.54 -13.24
C ASN A 123 -15.41 9.45 -14.20
N ASN A 124 -14.19 9.57 -13.65
CA ASN A 124 -12.96 9.34 -14.37
C ASN A 124 -12.24 8.15 -13.71
N PRO A 125 -12.18 6.96 -14.35
CA PRO A 125 -11.48 5.83 -13.78
C PRO A 125 -9.99 6.19 -13.68
N TYR A 126 -9.51 6.47 -12.47
CA TYR A 126 -8.09 6.59 -12.19
C TYR A 126 -7.44 5.23 -12.44
N GLN A 127 -6.92 5.05 -13.64
CA GLN A 127 -6.14 3.88 -13.97
C GLN A 127 -4.72 4.08 -13.45
N HIS A 128 -4.36 3.35 -12.40
CA HIS A 128 -2.99 3.28 -11.90
C HIS A 128 -2.03 2.65 -12.93
N GLY A 129 -2.55 1.97 -13.96
CA GLY A 129 -1.80 1.41 -15.08
C GLY A 129 -2.01 2.21 -16.36
N LYS A 130 -0.95 2.34 -17.18
CA LYS A 130 -1.07 2.86 -18.54
C LYS A 130 -1.94 1.88 -19.35
N ILE A 131 -3.06 2.33 -19.90
CA ILE A 131 -3.77 1.55 -20.94
C ILE A 131 -2.79 1.38 -22.09
N THR A 132 -2.32 0.15 -22.25
CA THR A 132 -1.57 -0.24 -23.43
C THR A 132 -2.51 -1.17 -24.17
N LYS A 133 -2.97 -0.78 -25.36
CA LYS A 133 -3.78 -1.66 -26.20
C LYS A 133 -2.94 -2.91 -26.46
N LEU A 134 -3.37 -4.05 -25.94
CA LEU A 134 -2.66 -5.30 -26.16
C LEU A 134 -2.97 -5.87 -27.54
N TYR A 135 -4.13 -5.55 -28.12
CA TYR A 135 -4.48 -5.90 -29.50
C TYR A 135 -5.51 -4.88 -30.03
N ASP A 136 -5.35 -4.44 -31.27
CA ASP A 136 -6.35 -3.66 -32.01
C ASP A 136 -7.48 -4.59 -32.49
N LYS A 137 -8.25 -5.17 -31.57
CA LYS A 137 -9.44 -5.94 -31.95
C LYS A 137 -10.70 -5.24 -31.49
N GLU A 138 -11.46 -4.77 -32.47
CA GLU A 138 -12.90 -4.56 -32.35
C GLU A 138 -13.57 -5.94 -32.25
N TYR A 139 -14.51 -6.07 -31.33
CA TYR A 139 -15.42 -7.20 -31.28
C TYR A 139 -16.79 -6.65 -31.70
N GLU A 140 -17.34 -7.21 -32.79
CA GLU A 140 -18.70 -6.97 -33.29
C GLU A 140 -19.76 -7.48 -32.30
#